data_AF-A0AAV1S1J3-F1
#
_entry.id   AF-A0AAV1S1J3-F1
#
_cell.length_a   1.000
_cell.length_b   1.000
_cell.length_c   1.000
_cell.angle_alpha   90.00
_cell.angle_beta   90.00
_cell.angle_gamma   90.00
#
_symmetry.space_group_name_H-M   'P 1'
#
loop_
_entity.id
_entity.type
_entity.pdbx_description
1 polymer ?
#
loop_
_entity_poly.entity_id
_entity_poly.type
_entity_poly.pdbx_seq_one_letter_code
_entity_poly.pdbx_strand_id
1 'polypeptide(L)'
;MATSISSSLHASASSSSKLLASRKFFSSSLFHGFQRHHRNRFIPSFPSSRASSKPYSCLSIKCAVRFRPCIDIHKGKVKQIVGSTLRDSKEEDGSVLVTNFESDKSAAEFANLYKESGLMGGHVIMLGADDLSKAAAIEALHAYPVYLEQGHVEYPYVFNNGQMDLERLKALVRVVGKQKLVLDLSCRKKEGRYAIVTDRWQKFSDVYLDEEVLEFLGNYADEFLVHGVDVEGKKLGIDEELVALLGRHSSVSDIGIPVTYAGGVTVMNDLERIKVAGDGCVDVTVGSALDIFGGNLPYKDVVSWHTQQEPLMV
;
A
#
# COMPACT_ATOMS: atom_id res chain seq x y z
N MET A 1 4.69 -0.68 26.16
CA MET A 1 3.88 -1.90 25.98
C MET A 1 2.59 -1.52 25.28
N ALA A 2 2.47 -1.82 23.99
CA ALA A 2 1.20 -1.79 23.26
C ALA A 2 1.35 -2.66 22.00
N THR A 3 1.41 -3.98 22.21
CA THR A 3 1.21 -5.00 21.18
C THR A 3 -0.29 -5.09 20.92
N SER A 4 -0.77 -4.68 19.74
CA SER A 4 -2.14 -4.93 19.31
C SER A 4 -2.11 -5.93 18.16
N ILE A 5 -2.30 -7.20 18.51
CA ILE A 5 -2.48 -8.33 17.60
C ILE A 5 -3.98 -8.42 17.35
N SER A 6 -4.42 -8.24 16.10
CA SER A 6 -5.83 -8.37 15.72
C SER A 6 -6.29 -9.82 15.91
N SER A 7 -7.13 -10.04 16.92
CA SER A 7 -7.83 -11.29 17.19
C SER A 7 -9.13 -11.37 16.40
N SER A 8 -9.34 -12.47 15.71
CA SER A 8 -10.57 -12.83 15.01
C SER A 8 -11.77 -12.89 15.97
N LEU A 9 -12.68 -11.91 15.88
CA LEU A 9 -14.00 -12.00 16.51
C LEU A 9 -14.95 -12.74 15.55
N HIS A 10 -15.04 -14.07 15.70
CA HIS A 10 -16.15 -14.84 15.15
C HIS A 10 -17.33 -14.75 16.12
N ALA A 11 -18.29 -13.88 15.83
CA ALA A 11 -19.62 -13.93 16.45
C ALA A 11 -20.55 -14.78 15.57
N SER A 12 -20.91 -15.95 16.08
CA SER A 12 -22.00 -16.79 15.58
C SER A 12 -23.35 -16.10 15.82
N ALA A 13 -24.14 -15.85 14.78
CA ALA A 13 -25.53 -15.48 14.92
C ALA A 13 -26.41 -16.35 14.01
N SER A 14 -27.22 -17.17 14.67
CA SER A 14 -28.25 -18.04 14.12
C SER A 14 -29.43 -17.27 13.54
N SER A 15 -30.09 -17.92 12.58
CA SER A 15 -31.32 -17.54 11.87
C SER A 15 -32.41 -16.83 12.67
N SER A 16 -32.99 -15.77 12.08
CA SER A 16 -34.45 -15.58 11.99
C SER A 16 -34.81 -14.54 10.93
N SER A 17 -35.92 -14.81 10.27
CA SER A 17 -36.40 -14.32 8.97
C SER A 17 -37.20 -13.01 9.00
N LYS A 18 -37.29 -12.35 7.82
CA LYS A 18 -38.26 -11.31 7.40
C LYS A 18 -38.02 -9.92 8.05
N LEU A 19 -38.01 -8.77 7.38
CA LEU A 19 -38.87 -8.27 6.30
C LEU A 19 -38.30 -6.94 5.72
N LEU A 20 -38.68 -6.62 4.48
CA LEU A 20 -38.80 -5.29 3.84
C LEU A 20 -37.57 -4.47 3.38
N ALA A 21 -37.35 -4.58 2.06
CA ALA A 21 -37.11 -3.52 1.07
C ALA A 21 -36.87 -2.07 1.54
N SER A 22 -35.71 -1.54 1.16
CA SER A 22 -35.64 -0.27 0.41
C SER A 22 -34.34 -0.21 -0.38
N ARG A 23 -34.48 -0.28 -1.71
CA ARG A 23 -33.43 0.03 -2.68
C ARG A 23 -33.06 1.50 -2.53
N LYS A 24 -31.79 1.80 -2.22
CA LYS A 24 -31.20 3.09 -2.55
C LYS A 24 -29.95 2.85 -3.38
N PHE A 25 -30.08 3.18 -4.66
CA PHE A 25 -29.01 3.39 -5.60
C PHE A 25 -28.06 4.45 -5.02
N PHE A 26 -26.78 4.13 -4.89
CA PHE A 26 -25.73 5.14 -4.77
C PHE A 26 -25.54 5.77 -6.15
N SER A 27 -26.24 6.88 -6.36
CA SER A 27 -26.00 7.81 -7.45
C SER A 27 -24.95 8.83 -7.02
N SER A 28 -24.12 9.24 -7.99
CA SER A 28 -22.94 10.10 -7.92
C SER A 28 -23.20 11.56 -7.52
N SER A 29 -24.08 11.83 -6.55
CA SER A 29 -24.58 13.18 -6.25
C SER A 29 -24.04 13.83 -4.98
N LEU A 30 -23.00 13.28 -4.34
CA LEU A 30 -22.41 13.88 -3.11
C LEU A 30 -21.19 14.78 -3.36
N PHE A 31 -20.74 14.95 -4.61
CA PHE A 31 -19.53 15.72 -4.96
C PHE A 31 -19.79 17.00 -5.76
N HIS A 32 -20.95 17.66 -5.62
CA HIS A 32 -21.19 18.98 -6.24
C HIS A 32 -21.75 19.96 -5.21
N GLY A 33 -20.88 20.79 -4.63
CA GLY A 33 -21.30 21.73 -3.61
C GLY A 33 -20.23 22.69 -3.09
N PHE A 34 -19.37 23.26 -3.94
CA PHE A 34 -18.59 24.45 -3.58
C PHE A 34 -18.67 25.50 -4.70
N GLN A 35 -19.77 26.26 -4.71
CA GLN A 35 -19.86 27.50 -5.48
C GLN A 35 -19.07 28.61 -4.77
N ARG A 36 -18.07 29.17 -5.46
CA ARG A 36 -17.34 30.38 -5.02
C ARG A 36 -18.26 31.60 -5.09
N HIS A 37 -18.55 32.21 -3.95
CA HIS A 37 -19.20 33.53 -3.89
C HIS A 37 -18.19 34.63 -4.27
N HIS A 38 -18.42 35.27 -5.41
CA HIS A 38 -17.84 36.57 -5.75
C HIS A 38 -18.39 37.66 -4.82
N ARG A 39 -17.51 38.36 -4.09
CA ARG A 39 -17.82 39.64 -3.46
C ARG A 39 -16.84 40.71 -3.93
N ASN A 40 -17.36 41.65 -4.72
CA ASN A 40 -16.75 42.94 -5.01
C ASN A 40 -16.49 43.71 -3.72
N ARG A 41 -15.26 44.16 -3.48
CA ARG A 41 -14.96 45.28 -2.59
C ARG A 41 -13.81 46.13 -3.13
N PHE A 42 -14.17 47.39 -3.36
CA PHE A 42 -13.41 48.64 -3.42
C PHE A 42 -11.89 48.61 -3.16
N ILE A 43 -11.16 49.20 -4.11
CA ILE A 43 -9.73 49.53 -4.07
C ILE A 43 -9.57 50.96 -3.52
N PRO A 44 -8.72 51.19 -2.51
CA PRO A 44 -8.03 52.46 -2.35
C PRO A 44 -6.55 52.30 -2.71
N SER A 45 -6.11 53.13 -3.64
CA SER A 45 -4.74 53.28 -4.13
C SER A 45 -3.79 53.85 -3.07
N PHE A 46 -2.67 53.18 -2.81
CA PHE A 46 -1.49 53.73 -2.12
C PHE A 46 -0.18 53.28 -2.82
N PRO A 47 0.91 54.04 -2.66
CA PRO A 47 1.92 54.20 -3.71
C PRO A 47 2.94 53.07 -3.79
N SER A 48 3.46 52.92 -5.02
CA SER A 48 4.49 52.00 -5.46
C SER A 48 5.77 52.08 -4.61
N SER A 49 6.10 50.98 -3.93
CA SER A 49 7.47 50.65 -3.57
C SER A 49 7.91 49.45 -4.43
N ARG A 50 8.91 49.67 -5.28
CA ARG A 50 9.61 48.62 -6.04
C ARG A 50 10.37 47.74 -5.05
N ALA A 51 9.75 46.65 -4.60
CA ALA A 51 10.47 45.51 -4.05
C ALA A 51 10.62 44.47 -5.16
N SER A 52 11.87 44.22 -5.55
CA SER A 52 12.26 43.12 -6.43
C SER A 52 11.83 41.80 -5.79
N SER A 53 10.72 41.22 -6.23
CA SER A 53 10.36 39.85 -5.91
C SER A 53 11.22 38.93 -6.76
N LYS A 54 12.32 38.44 -6.20
CA LYS A 54 12.96 37.23 -6.72
C LYS A 54 11.91 36.12 -6.69
N PRO A 55 11.71 35.35 -7.77
CA PRO A 55 10.85 34.19 -7.69
C PRO A 55 11.49 33.24 -6.68
N TYR A 56 10.75 32.89 -5.63
CA TYR A 56 11.10 31.73 -4.83
C TYR A 56 11.09 30.56 -5.80
N SER A 57 12.28 30.10 -6.21
CA SER A 57 12.42 28.80 -6.85
C SER A 57 11.82 27.81 -5.87
N CYS A 58 10.70 27.19 -6.25
CA CYS A 58 10.20 26.01 -5.58
C CYS A 58 11.40 25.05 -5.52
N LEU A 59 11.99 24.89 -4.34
CA LEU A 59 13.01 23.89 -4.09
C LEU A 59 12.30 22.57 -4.34
N SER A 60 12.50 22.00 -5.53
CA SER A 60 12.13 20.62 -5.81
C SER A 60 12.96 19.78 -4.86
N ILE A 61 12.35 19.37 -3.75
CA ILE A 61 12.89 18.33 -2.90
C ILE A 61 13.02 17.13 -3.84
N LYS A 62 14.26 16.73 -4.15
CA LYS A 62 14.48 15.46 -4.81
C LYS A 62 14.07 14.38 -3.81
N CYS A 63 12.85 13.89 -3.95
CA CYS A 63 12.36 12.77 -3.18
C CYS A 63 13.26 11.55 -3.44
N ALA A 64 13.73 10.95 -2.35
CA ALA A 64 14.56 9.76 -2.39
C ALA A 64 13.64 8.54 -2.43
N VAL A 65 13.71 7.76 -3.51
CA VAL A 65 12.97 6.50 -3.63
C VAL A 65 13.64 5.44 -2.78
N ARG A 66 12.88 4.71 -1.97
CA ARG A 66 13.40 3.65 -1.11
C ARG A 66 12.94 2.29 -1.59
N PHE A 67 13.86 1.33 -1.56
CA PHE A 67 13.50 -0.07 -1.47
C PHE A 67 12.91 -0.38 -0.08
N ARG A 68 11.69 -0.89 -0.04
CA ARG A 68 10.93 -1.30 1.15
C ARG A 68 10.89 -2.84 1.19
N PRO A 69 11.52 -3.49 2.17
CA PRO A 69 11.62 -4.95 2.20
C PRO A 69 10.31 -5.62 2.61
N CYS A 70 10.04 -6.83 2.11
CA CYS A 70 8.84 -7.59 2.46
C CYS A 70 9.15 -9.00 3.01
N ILE A 71 8.26 -9.50 3.87
CA ILE A 71 8.25 -10.89 4.37
C ILE A 71 6.81 -11.41 4.30
N ASP A 72 6.55 -12.24 3.29
CA ASP A 72 5.26 -12.88 3.11
C ASP A 72 5.26 -14.23 3.84
N ILE A 73 4.26 -14.46 4.68
CA ILE A 73 4.18 -15.62 5.57
C ILE A 73 2.91 -16.42 5.27
N HIS A 74 3.06 -17.73 5.11
CA HIS A 74 1.93 -18.65 4.98
C HIS A 74 2.22 -19.98 5.69
N LYS A 75 1.32 -20.41 6.58
CA LYS A 75 1.48 -21.61 7.42
C LYS A 75 2.80 -21.63 8.20
N GLY A 76 3.16 -20.49 8.78
CA GLY A 76 4.39 -20.32 9.57
C GLY A 76 5.71 -20.28 8.78
N LYS A 77 5.65 -20.29 7.45
CA LYS A 77 6.85 -20.24 6.60
C LYS A 77 6.88 -18.99 5.74
N VAL A 78 8.08 -18.50 5.46
CA VAL A 78 8.28 -17.44 4.48
C VAL A 78 8.08 -17.99 3.08
N LYS A 79 7.12 -17.42 2.35
CA LYS A 79 6.76 -17.85 0.99
C LYS A 79 6.61 -16.68 0.07
N GLN A 80 7.03 -16.82 -1.18
CA GLN A 80 6.64 -15.90 -2.23
C GLN A 80 5.59 -16.56 -3.11
N ILE A 81 4.48 -15.88 -3.33
CA ILE A 81 3.34 -16.40 -4.08
C ILE A 81 3.10 -15.60 -5.36
N VAL A 82 2.46 -16.23 -6.35
CA VAL A 82 1.82 -15.50 -7.45
C VAL A 82 0.43 -15.12 -6.95
N GLY A 83 0.21 -13.89 -6.51
CA GLY A 83 -0.99 -13.68 -5.70
C GLY A 83 -2.32 -13.84 -6.46
N SER A 84 -2.34 -13.89 -7.81
CA SER A 84 -3.55 -14.19 -8.59
C SER A 84 -4.02 -15.63 -8.42
N THR A 85 -3.28 -16.44 -7.67
CA THR A 85 -3.57 -17.85 -7.36
C THR A 85 -4.15 -18.04 -5.95
N LEU A 86 -4.29 -16.97 -5.16
CA LEU A 86 -4.92 -17.01 -3.85
C LEU A 86 -6.45 -17.20 -3.99
N ARG A 87 -7.01 -18.23 -3.35
CA ARG A 87 -8.47 -18.46 -3.26
C ARG A 87 -8.94 -18.62 -1.82
N ASP A 88 -10.15 -18.15 -1.53
CA ASP A 88 -10.80 -18.20 -0.20
C ASP A 88 -11.71 -19.44 0.00
N SER A 89 -11.84 -20.31 -1.00
CA SER A 89 -12.72 -21.46 -0.91
C SER A 89 -12.21 -22.46 0.13
N LYS A 90 -12.97 -22.60 1.23
CA LYS A 90 -12.89 -23.67 2.24
C LYS A 90 -13.27 -25.05 1.67
N GLU A 91 -12.84 -25.36 0.46
CA GLU A 91 -12.98 -26.69 -0.10
C GLU A 91 -11.58 -27.28 -0.25
N GLU A 92 -11.42 -28.46 0.34
CA GLU A 92 -10.31 -29.39 0.13
C GLU A 92 -10.29 -29.90 -1.31
N ASP A 93 -10.35 -29.01 -2.30
CA ASP A 93 -10.18 -29.35 -3.70
C ASP A 93 -9.02 -28.56 -4.27
N GLY A 94 -7.81 -29.08 -4.04
CA GLY A 94 -6.74 -29.17 -5.03
C GLY A 94 -6.25 -27.93 -5.78
N SER A 95 -6.74 -26.72 -5.54
CA SER A 95 -6.24 -25.52 -6.22
C SER A 95 -4.91 -25.13 -5.59
N VAL A 96 -3.83 -25.64 -6.19
CA VAL A 96 -2.45 -25.42 -5.77
C VAL A 96 -2.16 -23.93 -5.71
N LEU A 97 -1.97 -23.38 -4.51
CA LEU A 97 -1.38 -22.07 -4.30
C LEU A 97 -0.01 -22.07 -5.00
N VAL A 98 0.13 -21.31 -6.08
CA VAL A 98 1.37 -21.31 -6.86
C VAL A 98 2.40 -20.54 -6.06
N THR A 99 3.29 -21.32 -5.46
CA THR A 99 4.40 -20.83 -4.65
C THR A 99 5.60 -20.66 -5.57
N ASN A 100 6.07 -19.44 -5.74
CA ASN A 100 7.32 -19.15 -6.44
C ASN A 100 8.52 -19.65 -5.61
N PHE A 101 8.40 -19.59 -4.29
CA PHE A 101 9.47 -19.96 -3.36
C PHE A 101 8.91 -20.25 -1.96
N GLU A 102 9.42 -21.28 -1.31
CA GLU A 102 9.24 -21.53 0.12
C GLU A 102 10.64 -21.60 0.74
N SER A 103 10.88 -20.81 1.79
CA SER A 103 12.18 -20.78 2.44
C SER A 103 12.26 -21.78 3.59
N ASP A 104 13.45 -22.34 3.79
CA ASP A 104 13.81 -23.02 5.05
C ASP A 104 14.25 -22.02 6.13
N LYS A 105 14.52 -20.77 5.77
CA LYS A 105 14.83 -19.70 6.72
C LYS A 105 13.56 -19.19 7.40
N SER A 106 13.68 -18.87 8.68
CA SER A 106 12.63 -18.25 9.49
C SER A 106 12.39 -16.80 9.10
N ALA A 107 11.21 -16.28 9.46
CA ALA A 107 10.89 -14.87 9.26
C ALA A 107 11.83 -13.93 10.05
N ALA A 108 12.30 -14.36 11.23
CA ALA A 108 13.31 -13.64 12.01
C ALA A 108 14.67 -13.54 11.30
N GLU A 109 15.09 -14.59 10.59
CA GLU A 109 16.35 -14.55 9.80
C GLU A 109 16.26 -13.54 8.66
N PHE A 110 15.13 -13.45 7.95
CA PHE A 110 14.93 -12.41 6.95
C PHE A 110 14.88 -11.00 7.57
N ALA A 111 14.21 -10.83 8.69
CA ALA A 111 14.18 -9.55 9.40
C ALA A 111 15.58 -9.10 9.86
N ASN A 112 16.42 -10.02 10.34
CA ASN A 112 17.81 -9.74 10.69
C ASN A 112 18.66 -9.40 9.45
N LEU A 113 18.48 -10.09 8.33
CA LEU A 113 19.14 -9.75 7.07
C LEU A 113 18.84 -8.31 6.63
N TYR A 114 17.57 -7.89 6.72
CA TYR A 114 17.16 -6.53 6.39
C TYR A 114 17.70 -5.50 7.38
N LYS A 115 17.76 -5.85 8.67
CA LYS A 115 18.38 -5.04 9.73
C LYS A 115 19.87 -4.81 9.50
N GLU A 116 20.61 -5.87 9.15
CA GLU A 116 22.04 -5.80 8.84
C GLU A 116 22.31 -4.91 7.63
N SER A 117 21.35 -4.84 6.69
CA SER A 117 21.41 -3.99 5.51
C SER A 117 20.89 -2.56 5.75
N GLY A 118 20.44 -2.23 6.97
CA GLY A 118 19.94 -0.91 7.34
C GLY A 118 18.61 -0.51 6.68
N LEU A 119 17.85 -1.48 6.15
CA LEU A 119 16.60 -1.20 5.44
C LEU A 119 15.45 -0.96 6.42
N MET A 120 14.77 0.17 6.28
CA MET A 120 13.65 0.57 7.14
C MET A 120 12.31 0.55 6.40
N GLY A 121 11.22 0.47 7.18
CA GLY A 121 9.86 0.53 6.65
C GLY A 121 9.51 -0.68 5.80
N GLY A 122 9.90 -1.86 6.24
CA GLY A 122 9.47 -3.08 5.59
C GLY A 122 8.00 -3.38 5.88
N HIS A 123 7.51 -4.48 5.32
CA HIS A 123 6.23 -5.06 5.68
C HIS A 123 6.32 -6.57 5.89
N VAL A 124 5.51 -7.06 6.82
CA VAL A 124 5.26 -8.49 7.02
C VAL A 124 3.81 -8.75 6.65
N ILE A 125 3.57 -9.60 5.68
CA ILE A 125 2.23 -9.93 5.16
C ILE A 125 1.88 -11.34 5.60
N MET A 126 0.70 -11.53 6.17
CA MET A 126 0.22 -12.84 6.59
C MET A 126 -0.84 -13.34 5.61
N LEU A 127 -0.48 -14.29 4.75
CA LEU A 127 -1.36 -14.87 3.73
C LEU A 127 -2.38 -15.87 4.31
N GLY A 128 -2.63 -15.80 5.62
CA GLY A 128 -3.47 -16.69 6.39
C GLY A 128 -3.53 -16.28 7.86
N ALA A 129 -4.65 -16.57 8.53
CA ALA A 129 -4.88 -16.21 9.93
C ALA A 129 -4.52 -17.34 10.92
N ASP A 130 -3.70 -18.31 10.50
CA ASP A 130 -3.28 -19.43 11.34
C ASP A 130 -2.25 -19.01 12.39
N ASP A 131 -2.22 -19.73 13.51
CA ASP A 131 -1.38 -19.34 14.65
C ASP A 131 0.12 -19.48 14.37
N LEU A 132 0.52 -20.36 13.43
CA LEU A 132 1.91 -20.48 13.01
C LEU A 132 2.35 -19.23 12.23
N SER A 133 1.52 -18.73 11.32
CA SER A 133 1.78 -17.49 10.58
C SER A 133 1.86 -16.28 11.52
N LYS A 134 0.96 -16.21 12.52
CA LYS A 134 1.03 -15.16 13.56
C LYS A 134 2.32 -15.22 14.37
N ALA A 135 2.73 -16.42 14.80
CA ALA A 135 3.96 -16.60 15.55
C ALA A 135 5.18 -16.15 14.73
N ALA A 136 5.28 -16.58 13.47
CA ALA A 136 6.36 -16.17 12.57
C ALA A 136 6.38 -14.65 12.32
N ALA A 137 5.21 -14.00 12.18
CA ALA A 137 5.14 -12.56 12.03
C ALA A 137 5.65 -11.81 13.29
N ILE A 138 5.29 -12.30 14.47
CA ILE A 138 5.76 -11.76 15.75
C ILE A 138 7.28 -11.97 15.91
N GLU A 139 7.81 -13.10 15.46
CA GLU A 139 9.25 -13.37 15.47
C GLU A 139 10.03 -12.39 14.60
N ALA A 140 9.57 -12.13 13.36
CA ALA A 140 10.17 -11.10 12.49
C ALA A 140 10.15 -9.73 13.16
N LEU A 141 9.02 -9.37 13.77
CA LEU A 141 8.85 -8.12 14.52
C LEU A 141 9.80 -7.99 15.71
N HIS A 142 10.02 -9.07 16.46
CA HIS A 142 10.97 -9.05 17.57
C HIS A 142 12.42 -8.96 17.11
N ALA A 143 12.78 -9.60 16.00
CA ALA A 143 14.14 -9.54 15.43
C ALA A 143 14.51 -8.13 14.98
N TYR A 144 13.54 -7.42 14.38
CA TYR A 144 13.71 -6.03 13.96
C TYR A 144 12.48 -5.17 14.29
N PRO A 145 12.41 -4.59 15.49
CA PRO A 145 11.24 -3.81 15.92
C PRO A 145 11.01 -2.52 15.11
N VAL A 146 12.08 -1.95 14.54
CA VAL A 146 12.01 -0.76 13.67
C VAL A 146 11.64 -1.13 12.22
N TYR A 147 11.46 -2.42 11.94
CA TYR A 147 11.04 -2.92 10.63
C TYR A 147 9.61 -2.50 10.29
N LEU A 148 8.72 -2.47 11.29
CA LEU A 148 7.33 -1.99 11.20
C LEU A 148 7.17 -0.82 12.18
N GLU A 149 7.59 0.39 11.81
CA GLU A 149 7.20 1.56 12.62
C GLU A 149 5.68 1.80 12.61
N GLN A 150 4.93 1.10 11.76
CA GLN A 150 3.51 1.28 11.56
C GLN A 150 2.77 -0.06 11.57
N GLY A 151 1.62 -0.10 12.23
CA GLY A 151 0.75 -1.26 12.22
C GLY A 151 0.13 -1.44 10.84
N HIS A 152 0.37 -2.58 10.21
CA HIS A 152 -0.32 -2.92 8.97
C HIS A 152 -1.69 -3.48 9.31
N VAL A 153 -2.73 -2.86 8.77
CA VAL A 153 -4.06 -3.46 8.78
C VAL A 153 -4.40 -3.81 7.36
N GLU A 154 -4.42 -5.11 7.09
CA GLU A 154 -4.86 -5.63 5.80
C GLU A 154 -6.32 -5.25 5.53
N TYR A 155 -6.52 -4.88 4.28
CA TYR A 155 -7.72 -4.43 3.58
C TYR A 155 -9.05 -5.21 3.80
N PRO A 156 -9.10 -6.54 4.06
CA PRO A 156 -10.38 -7.28 4.13
C PRO A 156 -11.35 -6.77 5.19
N TYR A 157 -10.86 -6.04 6.20
CA TYR A 157 -11.71 -5.49 7.25
C TYR A 157 -12.56 -4.31 6.78
N VAL A 158 -12.03 -3.46 5.88
CA VAL A 158 -12.62 -2.16 5.51
C VAL A 158 -13.46 -2.20 4.23
N PHE A 159 -13.55 -3.35 3.56
CA PHE A 159 -14.47 -3.56 2.44
C PHE A 159 -15.46 -4.67 2.75
N ASN A 160 -16.72 -4.43 2.41
CA ASN A 160 -17.79 -5.41 2.54
C ASN A 160 -18.59 -5.44 1.24
N ASN A 161 -18.67 -6.60 0.61
CA ASN A 161 -19.37 -6.80 -0.65
C ASN A 161 -18.93 -5.89 -1.81
N GLY A 162 -17.66 -5.51 -1.86
CA GLY A 162 -17.13 -4.63 -2.89
C GLY A 162 -17.47 -3.15 -2.66
N GLN A 163 -17.95 -2.79 -1.47
CA GLN A 163 -18.13 -1.40 -1.05
C GLN A 163 -17.21 -1.12 0.14
N MET A 164 -16.68 0.10 0.20
CA MET A 164 -15.89 0.55 1.33
C MET A 164 -16.78 0.80 2.56
N ASP A 165 -16.49 0.11 3.65
CA ASP A 165 -17.13 0.29 4.96
C ASP A 165 -16.35 1.35 5.76
N LEU A 166 -16.73 2.61 5.54
CA LEU A 166 -16.08 3.75 6.18
C LEU A 166 -16.20 3.74 7.71
N GLU A 167 -17.28 3.17 8.26
CA GLU A 167 -17.45 3.10 9.71
C GLU A 167 -16.48 2.11 10.35
N ARG A 168 -16.17 1.00 9.66
CA ARG A 168 -15.07 0.10 10.08
C ARG A 168 -13.72 0.78 10.00
N LEU A 169 -13.43 1.54 8.93
CA LEU A 169 -12.18 2.29 8.82
C LEU A 169 -12.04 3.31 9.97
N LYS A 170 -13.10 4.08 10.26
CA LYS A 170 -13.11 5.00 11.41
C LYS A 170 -12.94 4.29 12.73
N ALA A 171 -13.59 3.15 12.93
CA ALA A 171 -13.46 2.36 14.15
C ALA A 171 -12.02 1.88 14.34
N LEU A 172 -11.37 1.45 13.26
CA LEU A 172 -9.98 1.04 13.27
C LEU A 172 -9.05 2.21 13.61
N VAL A 173 -9.24 3.37 12.98
CA VAL A 173 -8.47 4.60 13.27
C VAL A 173 -8.61 5.02 14.74
N ARG A 174 -9.79 4.84 15.35
CA ARG A 174 -10.00 5.14 16.79
C ARG A 174 -9.19 4.22 17.71
N VAL A 175 -8.99 2.96 17.31
CA VAL A 175 -8.29 1.95 18.12
C VAL A 175 -6.77 2.03 17.91
N VAL A 176 -6.33 2.15 16.65
CA VAL A 176 -4.92 2.05 16.26
C VAL A 176 -4.24 3.43 16.21
N GLY A 177 -4.98 4.46 15.81
CA GLY A 177 -4.46 5.77 15.44
C GLY A 177 -4.03 5.83 13.98
N LYS A 178 -4.32 6.94 13.30
CA LYS A 178 -3.96 7.17 11.89
C LYS A 178 -2.47 6.95 11.63
N GLN A 179 -1.61 7.45 12.51
CA GLN A 179 -0.14 7.49 12.41
C GLN A 179 0.52 6.10 12.45
N LYS A 180 -0.28 5.07 12.72
CA LYS A 180 0.16 3.68 12.80
C LYS A 180 -0.63 2.81 11.85
N LEU A 181 -1.34 3.40 10.89
CA LEU A 181 -2.18 2.68 9.95
C LEU A 181 -1.61 2.82 8.55
N VAL A 182 -1.26 1.69 7.95
CA VAL A 182 -0.98 1.58 6.52
C VAL A 182 -2.19 0.99 5.82
N LEU A 183 -2.65 1.62 4.75
CA LEU A 183 -3.70 1.07 3.91
C LEU A 183 -3.08 0.31 2.74
N ASP A 184 -3.26 -1.00 2.74
CA ASP A 184 -2.94 -1.89 1.63
C ASP A 184 -4.06 -1.83 0.57
N LEU A 185 -3.74 -1.35 -0.63
CA LEU A 185 -4.66 -1.16 -1.74
C LEU A 185 -4.24 -2.04 -2.92
N SER A 186 -4.87 -3.20 -3.05
CA SER A 186 -4.73 -4.05 -4.23
C SER A 186 -5.52 -3.49 -5.41
N CYS A 187 -4.83 -3.17 -6.51
CA CYS A 187 -5.40 -2.47 -7.66
C CYS A 187 -5.31 -3.30 -8.93
N ARG A 188 -6.39 -3.28 -9.73
CA ARG A 188 -6.47 -3.98 -11.00
C ARG A 188 -7.08 -3.11 -12.08
N LYS A 189 -6.54 -3.16 -13.31
CA LYS A 189 -7.03 -2.32 -14.40
C LYS A 189 -8.34 -2.88 -14.97
N LYS A 190 -9.36 -2.03 -15.02
CA LYS A 190 -10.68 -2.33 -15.60
C LYS A 190 -11.15 -1.13 -16.40
N GLU A 191 -11.41 -1.33 -17.69
CA GLU A 191 -11.95 -0.30 -18.59
C GLU A 191 -11.12 1.01 -18.57
N GLY A 192 -9.80 0.89 -18.55
CA GLY A 192 -8.87 2.03 -18.55
C GLY A 192 -8.71 2.75 -17.20
N ARG A 193 -9.34 2.25 -16.13
CA ARG A 193 -9.18 2.79 -14.76
C ARG A 193 -8.70 1.72 -13.80
N TYR A 194 -8.07 2.11 -12.70
CA TYR A 194 -7.65 1.18 -11.66
C TYR A 194 -8.77 1.04 -10.63
N ALA A 195 -9.33 -0.16 -10.48
CA ALA A 195 -10.30 -0.46 -9.46
C ALA A 195 -9.60 -1.17 -8.29
N ILE A 196 -9.98 -0.83 -7.07
CA ILE A 196 -9.48 -1.56 -5.90
C ILE A 196 -10.20 -2.91 -5.84
N VAL A 197 -9.47 -4.00 -5.66
CA VAL A 197 -9.98 -5.37 -5.64
C VAL A 197 -9.88 -5.99 -4.24
N THR A 198 -10.93 -6.68 -3.83
CA THR A 198 -11.06 -7.35 -2.53
C THR A 198 -11.07 -8.88 -2.73
N ASP A 199 -11.17 -9.63 -1.62
CA ASP A 199 -11.38 -11.08 -1.61
C ASP A 199 -10.29 -11.81 -2.40
N ARG A 200 -9.01 -11.58 -2.03
CA ARG A 200 -7.83 -12.13 -2.73
C ARG A 200 -7.87 -11.84 -4.24
N TRP A 201 -8.24 -10.60 -4.58
CA TRP A 201 -8.28 -10.05 -5.94
C TRP A 201 -9.38 -10.61 -6.84
N GLN A 202 -10.35 -11.31 -6.26
CA GLN A 202 -11.45 -11.93 -7.00
C GLN A 202 -12.63 -10.99 -7.22
N LYS A 203 -12.77 -9.96 -6.37
CA LYS A 203 -13.93 -9.07 -6.39
C LYS A 203 -13.52 -7.62 -6.63
N PHE A 204 -14.00 -7.05 -7.74
CA PHE A 204 -13.89 -5.62 -7.97
C PHE A 204 -14.78 -4.85 -6.99
N SER A 205 -14.23 -3.81 -6.37
CA SER A 205 -15.02 -2.82 -5.64
C SER A 205 -15.60 -1.77 -6.59
N ASP A 206 -16.46 -0.91 -6.05
CA ASP A 206 -16.93 0.30 -6.71
C ASP A 206 -15.98 1.50 -6.55
N VAL A 207 -14.86 1.32 -5.86
CA VAL A 207 -13.84 2.34 -5.63
C VAL A 207 -12.77 2.24 -6.72
N TYR A 208 -12.61 3.33 -7.47
CA TYR A 208 -11.55 3.48 -8.46
C TYR A 208 -10.47 4.38 -7.90
N LEU A 209 -9.21 3.98 -8.07
CA LEU A 209 -8.08 4.74 -7.59
C LEU A 209 -7.83 5.95 -8.49
N ASP A 210 -7.82 7.12 -7.89
CA ASP A 210 -7.43 8.41 -8.45
C ASP A 210 -6.86 9.31 -7.33
N GLU A 211 -6.44 10.52 -7.69
CA GLU A 211 -5.85 11.45 -6.74
C GLU A 211 -6.83 11.87 -5.61
N GLU A 212 -8.14 12.01 -5.91
CA GLU A 212 -9.17 12.40 -4.93
C GLU A 212 -9.44 11.29 -3.91
N VAL A 213 -9.50 10.03 -4.37
CA VAL A 213 -9.70 8.86 -3.50
C VAL A 213 -8.49 8.67 -2.58
N LEU A 214 -7.27 8.80 -3.11
CA LEU A 214 -6.05 8.71 -2.30
C LEU A 214 -6.01 9.83 -1.24
N GLU A 215 -6.36 11.07 -1.59
CA GLU A 215 -6.42 12.18 -0.64
C GLU A 215 -7.48 11.94 0.44
N PHE A 216 -8.66 11.45 0.05
CA PHE A 216 -9.71 11.10 0.99
C PHE A 216 -9.24 10.01 1.97
N LEU A 217 -8.71 8.90 1.46
CA LEU A 217 -8.19 7.79 2.27
C LEU A 217 -7.03 8.23 3.16
N GLY A 218 -6.27 9.22 2.71
CA GLY A 218 -5.18 9.82 3.46
C GLY A 218 -5.59 10.49 4.76
N ASN A 219 -6.88 10.78 4.96
CA ASN A 219 -7.39 11.24 6.26
C ASN A 219 -7.40 10.14 7.32
N TYR A 220 -7.22 8.88 6.94
CA TYR A 220 -7.36 7.71 7.80
C TYR A 220 -6.05 6.94 7.99
N ALA A 221 -5.06 7.09 7.10
CA ALA A 221 -3.81 6.33 7.11
C ALA A 221 -2.57 7.23 7.05
N ASP A 222 -1.44 6.72 7.51
CA ASP A 222 -0.13 7.40 7.47
C ASP A 222 0.70 7.02 6.24
N GLU A 223 0.39 5.88 5.59
CA GLU A 223 1.06 5.39 4.40
C GLU A 223 0.11 4.52 3.56
N PHE A 224 0.39 4.45 2.25
CA PHE A 224 -0.24 3.50 1.34
C PHE A 224 0.75 2.43 0.87
N LEU A 225 0.32 1.18 0.90
CA LEU A 225 0.98 0.07 0.20
C LEU A 225 0.08 -0.32 -0.98
N VAL A 226 0.54 -0.15 -2.21
CA VAL A 226 -0.30 -0.33 -3.41
C VAL A 226 0.19 -1.53 -4.22
N HIS A 227 -0.64 -2.56 -4.29
CA HIS A 227 -0.35 -3.79 -5.02
C HIS A 227 -0.86 -3.73 -6.46
N GLY A 228 0.04 -3.88 -7.44
CA GLY A 228 -0.29 -3.97 -8.86
C GLY A 228 -0.67 -5.39 -9.28
N VAL A 229 -1.92 -5.80 -9.02
CA VAL A 229 -2.40 -7.19 -9.14
C VAL A 229 -2.15 -7.82 -10.51
N ASP A 230 -2.25 -7.04 -11.59
CA ASP A 230 -2.08 -7.57 -12.94
C ASP A 230 -0.63 -8.02 -13.22
N VAL A 231 0.35 -7.52 -12.46
CA VAL A 231 1.79 -7.83 -12.62
C VAL A 231 2.45 -8.48 -11.40
N GLU A 232 1.82 -8.42 -10.23
CA GLU A 232 2.37 -8.91 -8.96
C GLU A 232 2.66 -10.42 -8.97
N GLY A 233 3.89 -10.77 -8.58
CA GLY A 233 4.35 -12.17 -8.51
C GLY A 233 4.51 -12.87 -9.87
N LYS A 234 4.17 -12.22 -10.99
CA LYS A 234 4.21 -12.81 -12.35
C LYS A 234 5.54 -12.62 -13.08
N LYS A 235 6.42 -11.75 -12.58
CA LYS A 235 7.70 -11.39 -13.22
C LYS A 235 7.52 -10.94 -14.69
N LEU A 236 6.49 -10.12 -14.96
CA LEU A 236 6.15 -9.62 -16.31
C LEU A 236 6.53 -8.15 -16.52
N GLY A 237 7.25 -7.53 -15.57
CA GLY A 237 7.54 -6.10 -15.55
C GLY A 237 6.50 -5.31 -14.77
N ILE A 238 6.83 -4.05 -14.47
CA ILE A 238 6.03 -3.13 -13.66
C ILE A 238 4.82 -2.56 -14.42
N ASP A 239 3.84 -2.07 -13.66
CA ASP A 239 2.75 -1.25 -14.19
C ASP A 239 3.09 0.25 -14.07
N GLU A 240 3.73 0.81 -15.09
CA GLU A 240 4.15 2.22 -15.11
C GLU A 240 2.99 3.21 -15.01
N GLU A 241 1.82 2.88 -15.58
CA GLU A 241 0.66 3.78 -15.53
C GLU A 241 0.12 3.90 -14.11
N LEU A 242 0.08 2.79 -13.36
CA LEU A 242 -0.28 2.81 -11.95
C LEU A 242 0.76 3.60 -11.14
N VAL A 243 2.06 3.35 -11.34
CA VAL A 243 3.12 4.10 -10.64
C VAL A 243 3.04 5.61 -10.92
N ALA A 244 2.76 6.01 -12.16
CA ALA A 244 2.59 7.41 -12.51
C ALA A 244 1.37 8.05 -11.84
N LEU A 245 0.26 7.32 -11.71
CA LEU A 245 -0.91 7.79 -10.95
C LEU A 245 -0.55 8.04 -9.48
N LEU A 246 0.19 7.12 -8.85
CA LEU A 246 0.64 7.25 -7.47
C LEU A 246 1.58 8.46 -7.30
N GLY A 247 2.54 8.63 -8.22
CA GLY A 247 3.47 9.76 -8.20
C GLY A 247 2.79 11.12 -8.31
N ARG A 248 1.76 11.25 -9.15
CA ARG A 248 0.95 12.48 -9.25
C ARG A 248 0.25 12.83 -7.95
N HIS A 249 -0.33 11.83 -7.27
CA HIS A 249 -0.95 12.06 -5.96
C HIS A 249 0.08 12.57 -4.94
N SER A 250 1.20 11.86 -4.79
CA SER A 250 2.23 12.22 -3.80
C SER A 250 2.89 13.58 -4.06
N SER A 251 2.96 14.01 -5.33
CA SER A 251 3.59 15.28 -5.71
C SER A 251 2.67 16.50 -5.52
N VAL A 252 1.35 16.30 -5.50
CA VAL A 252 0.34 17.37 -5.42
C VAL A 252 -0.34 17.40 -4.05
N SER A 253 -0.28 16.32 -3.28
CA SER A 253 -0.92 16.23 -1.97
C SER A 253 -0.26 17.17 -0.94
N ASP A 254 -1.05 18.09 -0.38
CA ASP A 254 -0.65 18.88 0.79
C ASP A 254 -0.37 18.01 2.04
N ILE A 255 -0.87 16.77 2.04
CA ILE A 255 -0.72 15.81 3.15
C ILE A 255 0.58 15.01 3.01
N GLY A 256 1.11 14.85 1.79
CA GLY A 256 2.41 14.20 1.55
C GLY A 256 2.51 12.77 2.05
N ILE A 257 1.47 11.95 1.82
CA ILE A 257 1.42 10.56 2.32
C ILE A 257 2.40 9.69 1.52
N PRO A 258 3.33 8.96 2.20
CA PRO A 258 4.19 7.99 1.56
C PRO A 258 3.41 6.91 0.84
N VAL A 259 3.89 6.51 -0.33
CA VAL A 259 3.32 5.43 -1.12
C VAL A 259 4.41 4.44 -1.48
N THR A 260 4.16 3.17 -1.18
CA THR A 260 5.00 2.06 -1.60
C THR A 260 4.28 1.26 -2.68
N TYR A 261 4.89 1.10 -3.85
CA TYR A 261 4.40 0.24 -4.92
C TYR A 261 4.94 -1.19 -4.78
N ALA A 262 4.06 -2.18 -4.88
CA ALA A 262 4.38 -3.61 -4.87
C ALA A 262 3.82 -4.29 -6.13
N GLY A 263 4.67 -4.62 -7.09
CA GLY A 263 4.22 -5.36 -8.28
C GLY A 263 5.25 -5.48 -9.40
N GLY A 264 5.41 -6.67 -9.97
CA GLY A 264 6.00 -6.83 -11.30
C GLY A 264 7.51 -6.60 -11.47
N VAL A 265 8.25 -6.13 -10.47
CA VAL A 265 9.71 -5.93 -10.57
C VAL A 265 10.42 -7.23 -10.92
N THR A 266 11.33 -7.17 -11.90
CA THR A 266 12.11 -8.32 -12.39
C THR A 266 13.60 -8.05 -12.51
N VAL A 267 13.98 -6.82 -12.84
CA VAL A 267 15.37 -6.42 -13.12
C VAL A 267 15.66 -5.06 -12.50
N MET A 268 16.95 -4.72 -12.32
CA MET A 268 17.36 -3.41 -11.76
C MET A 268 16.76 -2.22 -12.53
N ASN A 269 16.61 -2.33 -13.85
CA ASN A 269 16.04 -1.25 -14.67
C ASN A 269 14.58 -0.93 -14.32
N ASP A 270 13.84 -1.88 -13.72
CA ASP A 270 12.48 -1.61 -13.25
C ASP A 270 12.47 -0.63 -12.07
N LEU A 271 13.50 -0.63 -11.22
CA LEU A 271 13.62 0.32 -10.10
C LEU A 271 13.80 1.76 -10.61
N GLU A 272 14.60 1.93 -11.65
CA GLU A 272 14.78 3.24 -12.31
C GLU A 272 13.50 3.70 -13.02
N ARG A 273 12.79 2.78 -13.68
CA ARG A 273 11.50 3.08 -14.32
C ARG A 273 10.45 3.49 -13.28
N ILE A 274 10.39 2.82 -12.13
CA ILE A 274 9.51 3.23 -11.02
C ILE A 274 9.87 4.62 -10.53
N LYS A 275 11.16 4.88 -10.30
CA LYS A 275 11.64 6.20 -9.87
C LYS A 275 11.25 7.31 -10.83
N VAL A 276 11.39 7.08 -12.14
CA VAL A 276 11.01 8.06 -13.17
C VAL A 276 9.49 8.22 -13.26
N ALA A 277 8.74 7.12 -13.34
CA ALA A 277 7.28 7.17 -13.46
C ALA A 277 6.62 7.79 -12.22
N GLY A 278 7.14 7.49 -11.03
CA GLY A 278 6.64 8.00 -9.76
C GLY A 278 7.15 9.38 -9.37
N ASP A 279 7.87 10.07 -10.27
CA ASP A 279 8.51 11.38 -10.03
C ASP A 279 9.37 11.43 -8.77
N GLY A 280 10.04 10.32 -8.45
CA GLY A 280 10.85 10.15 -7.24
C GLY A 280 10.05 10.02 -5.93
N CYS A 281 8.71 10.04 -5.98
CA CYS A 281 7.83 10.07 -4.80
C CYS A 281 7.21 8.72 -4.42
N VAL A 282 7.51 7.65 -5.18
CA VAL A 282 6.92 6.32 -4.98
C VAL A 282 8.02 5.32 -4.62
N ASP A 283 7.97 4.81 -3.39
CA ASP A 283 8.83 3.74 -2.90
C ASP A 283 8.50 2.41 -3.58
N VAL A 284 9.41 1.43 -3.51
CA VAL A 284 9.28 0.15 -4.22
C VAL A 284 9.52 -1.04 -3.32
N THR A 285 8.67 -2.06 -3.47
CA THR A 285 8.87 -3.39 -2.89
C THR A 285 9.26 -4.40 -3.95
N VAL A 286 10.20 -5.27 -3.61
CA VAL A 286 10.65 -6.39 -4.44
C VAL A 286 10.60 -7.67 -3.62
N GLY A 287 9.76 -8.62 -4.03
CA GLY A 287 9.65 -9.95 -3.41
C GLY A 287 10.32 -11.02 -4.28
N SER A 288 9.52 -11.88 -4.89
CA SER A 288 9.91 -13.08 -5.66
C SER A 288 11.00 -12.95 -6.74
N ALA A 289 11.34 -11.73 -7.17
CA ALA A 289 12.45 -11.50 -8.09
C ALA A 289 13.82 -11.57 -7.41
N LEU A 290 13.90 -11.33 -6.11
CA LEU A 290 15.15 -11.36 -5.35
C LEU A 290 15.71 -12.77 -5.22
N ASP A 291 17.03 -12.91 -5.32
CA ASP A 291 17.77 -14.15 -5.12
C ASP A 291 17.59 -14.75 -3.71
N ILE A 292 17.43 -13.91 -2.69
CA ILE A 292 17.07 -14.34 -1.31
C ILE A 292 15.71 -15.04 -1.23
N PHE A 293 14.89 -14.91 -2.28
CA PHE A 293 13.63 -15.61 -2.47
C PHE A 293 13.62 -16.51 -3.73
N GLY A 294 14.78 -16.98 -4.18
CA GLY A 294 14.91 -17.89 -5.33
C GLY A 294 14.71 -17.24 -6.70
N GLY A 295 14.72 -15.90 -6.78
CA GLY A 295 14.74 -15.16 -8.03
C GLY A 295 16.15 -14.94 -8.60
N ASN A 296 16.24 -14.12 -9.65
CA ASN A 296 17.50 -13.85 -10.37
C ASN A 296 18.06 -12.44 -10.10
N LEU A 297 17.31 -11.59 -9.42
CA LEU A 297 17.73 -10.22 -9.10
C LEU A 297 18.57 -10.24 -7.82
N PRO A 298 19.86 -9.86 -7.86
CA PRO A 298 20.69 -9.94 -6.67
C PRO A 298 20.25 -8.96 -5.59
N TYR A 299 19.93 -9.44 -4.39
CA TYR A 299 19.51 -8.60 -3.26
C TYR A 299 20.52 -7.49 -2.95
N LYS A 300 21.81 -7.82 -2.98
CA LYS A 300 22.90 -6.87 -2.74
C LYS A 300 22.89 -5.68 -3.72
N ASP A 301 22.44 -5.89 -4.96
CA ASP A 301 22.43 -4.85 -5.99
C ASP A 301 21.25 -3.90 -5.72
N VAL A 302 20.11 -4.43 -5.28
CA VAL A 302 18.95 -3.64 -4.83
C VAL A 302 19.29 -2.82 -3.58
N VAL A 303 20.00 -3.39 -2.61
CA VAL A 303 20.49 -2.65 -1.43
C VAL A 303 21.47 -1.55 -1.85
N SER A 304 22.42 -1.87 -2.72
CA SER A 304 23.39 -0.88 -3.22
C SER A 304 22.70 0.27 -3.96
N TRP A 305 21.66 -0.04 -4.73
CA TRP A 305 20.82 0.96 -5.38
C TRP A 305 20.07 1.82 -4.36
N HIS A 306 19.46 1.22 -3.34
CA HIS A 306 18.76 1.93 -2.26
C HIS A 306 19.68 2.96 -1.58
N THR A 307 20.91 2.56 -1.22
CA THR A 307 21.88 3.46 -0.57
C THR A 307 22.27 4.66 -1.45
N GLN A 308 22.24 4.52 -2.78
CA GLN A 308 22.54 5.61 -3.71
C GLN A 308 21.38 6.62 -3.85
N GLN A 309 20.19 6.30 -3.33
CA GLN A 309 19.03 7.19 -3.42
C GLN A 309 19.00 8.25 -2.32
N GLU A 310 19.89 8.17 -1.31
CA GLU A 310 19.91 9.16 -0.23
C GLU A 310 19.96 10.58 -0.80
N PRO A 311 19.10 11.49 -0.31
CA PRO A 311 19.00 12.81 -0.87
C PRO A 311 20.35 13.49 -0.73
N LEU A 312 20.97 13.81 -1.86
CA LEU A 312 22.02 14.82 -1.90
C LEU A 312 21.40 16.07 -1.29
N MET A 313 21.85 16.47 -0.10
CA MET A 313 21.59 17.80 0.40
C MET A 313 22.24 18.77 -0.60
N VAL A 314 21.44 19.35 -1.50
CA VAL A 314 21.85 20.42 -2.43
C VAL A 314 21.19 21.72 -1.99
#